data_AF-A0A060SXJ9-F1
#
_entry.id   AF-A0A060SXJ9-F1
#
_cell.length_a   1.000
_cell.length_b   1.000
_cell.length_c   1.000
_cell.angle_alpha   90.00
_cell.angle_beta   90.00
_cell.angle_gamma   90.00
#
_symmetry.space_group_name_H-M   'P 1'
#
loop_
_entity.id
_entity.type
_entity.pdbx_description
1 polymer ?
#
loop_
_entity_poly.entity_id
_entity_poly.type
_entity_poly.pdbx_seq_one_letter_code
_entity_poly.pdbx_strand_id
1 'polypeptide(L)'
;MSKRSGDHWDKQELTDPKVLSIVTTGDSSWRQAYDSLRADPETFENWEALVTATDALASSSGSQPEVAATVRSVFDALLSKFPLMFGYWLQYAQLEARLAPSASTVDQVYERAVCAFPNSIELWTSYLDHATESGIERSKLKHLYLRALNHVGRDFLAHDVWDRYLAFEDDTQEKIRMLKYVTSIPMHQYARYLEEYRNLSGEDLPQEAVEATARRTNERWAYESLITRNYFHVLPVEDEQYDNWRNYLAYSVANETNLDDTRALFERALVPCALYEEVWLQYIKWAMDCGRPEEEISLIFQKASEMVSISRPFIRLQWSLYSELIGDIQLARQIVRALESSPSLTEFKDEINIHRAHFERRQSIDGAIDFLSRQKSTNAVYSAMLAVIYWKDKSNPDLAYQTFNDNFVKHCGNRCFLVNYFYFVLEQQSDESKLFTVWKDIVSQSPVDPVLIADISRVYMDHLLTSSSPLAMKHYMAVDAETNGPLITRHLWKQKLGSNTELRLWLENGHPGVEVDPLSKRNPSKNYNEPMTRNVS
;
A
#
# COMPACT_ATOMS: atom_id res chain seq x y z
N MET A 1 -20.04 12.16 -3.09
CA MET A 1 -20.39 13.20 -2.11
C MET A 1 -20.00 12.62 -0.75
N SER A 2 -19.02 13.06 0.04
CA SER A 2 -18.18 14.26 0.14
C SER A 2 -16.70 13.85 -0.03
N LYS A 3 -15.86 14.73 -0.62
CA LYS A 3 -14.40 14.53 -0.69
C LYS A 3 -13.81 14.89 0.68
N ARG A 4 -13.47 13.90 1.49
CA ARG A 4 -12.51 14.09 2.59
C ARG A 4 -11.28 13.27 2.25
N SER A 5 -10.27 13.95 1.70
CA SER A 5 -8.91 13.42 1.60
C SER A 5 -8.37 13.25 3.03
N GLY A 6 -7.98 12.04 3.40
CA GLY A 6 -7.56 11.65 4.75
C GLY A 6 -6.31 12.33 5.33
N ASP A 7 -5.73 13.33 4.66
CA ASP A 7 -4.45 13.95 5.08
C ASP A 7 -4.53 15.43 5.42
N HIS A 8 -5.73 16.02 5.40
CA HIS A 8 -5.96 17.28 6.08
C HIS A 8 -7.09 17.03 7.07
N TRP A 9 -6.73 16.89 8.34
CA TRP A 9 -7.54 17.54 9.35
C TRP A 9 -7.66 18.99 8.86
N ASP A 10 -8.82 19.37 8.35
CA ASP A 10 -8.96 20.76 7.96
C ASP A 10 -8.83 21.52 9.27
N LYS A 11 -7.95 22.53 9.32
CA LYS A 11 -7.77 23.36 10.53
C LYS A 11 -9.05 24.03 11.00
N GLN A 12 -10.14 23.83 10.25
CA GLN A 12 -11.45 24.39 10.37
C GLN A 12 -12.48 23.47 11.06
N GLU A 13 -12.32 22.13 11.13
CA GLU A 13 -13.41 21.27 11.65
C GLU A 13 -13.67 21.43 13.17
N LEU A 14 -12.68 21.90 13.93
CA LEU A 14 -12.83 22.29 15.34
C LEU A 14 -12.88 23.82 15.54
N THR A 15 -13.04 24.59 14.46
CA THR A 15 -13.28 26.05 14.51
C THR A 15 -14.77 26.41 14.51
N ASP A 16 -15.67 25.42 14.63
CA ASP A 16 -17.10 25.68 14.78
C ASP A 16 -17.30 26.62 15.99
N PRO A 17 -17.92 27.81 15.79
CA PRO A 17 -18.25 28.74 16.86
C PRO A 17 -19.02 28.11 18.04
N LYS A 18 -19.69 26.96 17.82
CA LYS A 18 -20.40 26.19 18.87
C LYS A 18 -19.47 25.38 19.76
N VAL A 19 -18.32 24.91 19.26
CA VAL A 19 -17.27 24.30 20.11
C VAL A 19 -16.60 25.39 20.95
N LEU A 20 -16.47 26.59 20.37
CA LEU A 20 -15.88 27.77 21.00
C LEU A 20 -16.73 28.41 22.11
N SER A 21 -18.04 28.13 22.23
CA SER A 21 -18.86 28.68 23.32
C SER A 21 -18.65 27.99 24.68
N ILE A 22 -18.16 26.75 24.70
CA ILE A 22 -17.71 26.08 25.93
C ILE A 22 -16.25 26.39 26.24
N VAL A 23 -15.47 26.69 25.20
CA VAL A 23 -14.11 27.26 25.33
C VAL A 23 -14.15 28.54 26.16
N THR A 24 -15.29 29.19 26.43
CA THR A 24 -15.34 30.41 27.24
C THR A 24 -15.53 30.24 28.76
N THR A 25 -15.92 29.08 29.31
CA THR A 25 -16.41 29.04 30.72
C THR A 25 -15.93 27.92 31.67
N GLY A 26 -15.21 26.87 31.25
CA GLY A 26 -15.07 25.68 32.10
C GLY A 26 -13.69 25.30 32.65
N ASP A 27 -12.82 24.73 31.82
CA ASP A 27 -11.72 23.90 32.34
C ASP A 27 -10.38 24.22 31.66
N SER A 28 -9.37 24.61 32.44
CA SER A 28 -8.02 24.89 31.95
C SER A 28 -7.37 23.65 31.34
N SER A 29 -7.71 22.46 31.83
CA SER A 29 -7.11 21.20 31.40
C SER A 29 -7.55 20.80 29.99
N TRP A 30 -8.84 20.95 29.67
CA TRP A 30 -9.39 20.66 28.34
C TRP A 30 -8.79 21.56 27.27
N ARG A 31 -8.65 22.86 27.54
CA ARG A 31 -8.02 23.81 26.59
C ARG A 31 -6.57 23.45 26.31
N GLN A 32 -5.82 23.05 27.33
CA GLN A 32 -4.42 22.64 27.15
C GLN A 32 -4.30 21.38 26.26
N ALA A 33 -5.16 20.38 26.47
CA ALA A 33 -5.19 19.19 25.61
C ALA A 33 -5.57 19.55 24.16
N TYR A 34 -6.55 20.44 23.99
CA TYR A 34 -6.96 20.93 22.67
C TYR A 34 -5.85 21.70 21.94
N ASP A 35 -5.14 22.60 22.64
CA ASP A 35 -4.03 23.35 22.07
C ASP A 35 -2.85 22.44 21.71
N SER A 36 -2.59 21.40 22.50
CA SER A 36 -1.57 20.38 22.23
C SER A 36 -1.91 19.58 20.97
N LEU A 37 -3.16 19.14 20.84
CA LEU A 37 -3.64 18.46 19.63
C LEU A 37 -3.58 19.37 18.40
N ARG A 38 -3.92 20.65 18.53
CA ARG A 38 -3.84 21.61 17.43
C ARG A 38 -2.39 21.85 16.97
N ALA A 39 -1.44 21.79 17.89
CA ALA A 39 -0.02 21.90 17.58
C ALA A 39 0.50 20.66 16.84
N ASP A 40 0.07 19.47 17.25
CA ASP A 40 0.45 18.20 16.64
C ASP A 40 -0.72 17.19 16.60
N PRO A 41 -1.49 17.18 15.50
CA PRO A 41 -2.67 16.33 15.34
C PRO A 41 -2.34 14.94 14.77
N GLU A 42 -1.08 14.67 14.44
CA GLU A 42 -0.64 13.34 13.98
C GLU A 42 -0.37 12.41 15.16
N THR A 43 0.01 12.96 16.30
CA THR A 43 0.29 12.24 17.53
C THR A 43 -1.01 11.76 18.20
N PHE A 44 -1.18 10.44 18.31
CA PHE A 44 -2.38 9.82 18.87
C PHE A 44 -2.56 10.12 20.37
N GLU A 45 -1.48 10.26 21.12
CA GLU A 45 -1.50 10.58 22.55
C GLU A 45 -2.19 11.92 22.84
N ASN A 46 -2.07 12.89 21.92
CA ASN A 46 -2.77 14.17 22.03
C ASN A 46 -4.29 14.02 21.85
N TRP A 47 -4.70 13.09 20.99
CA TRP A 47 -6.12 12.74 20.82
C TRP A 47 -6.67 12.07 22.08
N GLU A 48 -5.94 11.11 22.64
CA GLU A 48 -6.32 10.41 23.88
C GLU A 48 -6.45 11.39 25.07
N ALA A 49 -5.50 12.33 25.20
CA ALA A 49 -5.57 13.37 26.21
C ALA A 49 -6.82 14.25 26.08
N LEU A 50 -7.20 14.63 24.84
CA LEU A 50 -8.40 15.42 24.59
C LEU A 50 -9.69 14.64 24.88
N VAL A 51 -9.76 13.35 24.50
CA VAL A 51 -10.90 12.48 24.83
C VAL A 51 -11.06 12.35 26.34
N THR A 52 -9.96 12.11 27.05
CA THR A 52 -9.95 11.99 28.52
C THR A 52 -10.47 13.26 29.19
N ALA A 53 -9.99 14.43 28.74
CA ALA A 53 -10.48 15.71 29.25
C ALA A 53 -11.96 15.94 28.91
N THR A 54 -12.41 15.47 27.74
CA THR A 54 -13.81 15.60 27.30
C THR A 54 -14.76 14.72 28.12
N ASP A 55 -14.35 13.50 28.44
CA ASP A 55 -15.12 12.61 29.33
C ASP A 55 -15.21 13.15 30.77
N ALA A 56 -14.11 13.73 31.28
CA ALA A 56 -14.11 14.42 32.57
C ALA A 56 -15.09 15.61 32.57
N LEU A 57 -15.09 16.42 31.51
CA LEU A 57 -16.02 17.53 31.33
C LEU A 57 -17.49 17.07 31.27
N ALA A 58 -17.76 15.99 30.52
CA ALA A 58 -19.09 15.38 30.44
C ALA A 58 -19.57 14.87 31.80
N SER A 59 -18.65 14.39 32.63
CA SER A 59 -18.95 13.90 33.97
C SER A 59 -19.18 15.03 34.98
N SER A 60 -18.48 16.16 34.87
CA SER A 60 -18.61 17.29 35.80
C SER A 60 -19.79 18.21 35.51
N SER A 61 -20.14 18.39 34.23
CA SER A 61 -21.03 19.47 33.78
C SER A 61 -22.48 19.03 33.51
N GLY A 62 -22.79 17.74 33.65
CA GLY A 62 -24.13 17.18 33.48
C GLY A 62 -24.66 17.26 32.03
N SER A 63 -25.97 17.05 31.84
CA SER A 63 -26.65 17.01 30.51
C SER A 63 -26.84 18.39 29.87
N GLN A 64 -25.80 19.23 29.87
CA GLN A 64 -25.82 20.51 29.18
C GLN A 64 -25.72 20.29 27.65
N PRO A 65 -26.60 20.92 26.83
CA PRO A 65 -26.60 20.76 25.38
C PRO A 65 -25.26 21.13 24.71
N GLU A 66 -24.57 22.10 25.30
CA GLU A 66 -23.26 22.53 24.83
C GLU A 66 -22.26 21.38 24.99
N VAL A 67 -22.20 20.74 26.17
CA VAL A 67 -21.25 19.66 26.47
C VAL A 67 -21.46 18.47 25.53
N ALA A 68 -22.73 18.15 25.24
CA ALA A 68 -23.07 17.17 24.22
C ALA A 68 -22.53 17.55 22.83
N ALA A 69 -22.62 18.83 22.43
CA ALA A 69 -22.06 19.30 21.16
C ALA A 69 -20.53 19.17 21.11
N THR A 70 -19.83 19.45 22.22
CA THR A 70 -18.38 19.24 22.32
C THR A 70 -18.01 17.77 22.23
N VAL A 71 -18.70 16.88 22.94
CA VAL A 71 -18.49 15.43 22.83
C VAL A 71 -18.62 14.99 21.37
N ARG A 72 -19.75 15.34 20.71
CA ARG A 72 -19.97 15.00 19.30
C ARG A 72 -18.84 15.51 18.41
N SER A 73 -18.43 16.77 18.56
CA SER A 73 -17.37 17.35 17.74
C SER A 73 -16.01 16.66 17.93
N VAL A 74 -15.63 16.36 19.18
CA VAL A 74 -14.34 15.70 19.48
C VAL A 74 -14.33 14.26 18.96
N PHE A 75 -15.38 13.49 19.22
CA PHE A 75 -15.46 12.10 18.76
C PHE A 75 -15.64 12.01 17.24
N ASP A 76 -16.41 12.89 16.61
CA ASP A 76 -16.54 12.96 15.15
C ASP A 76 -15.19 13.22 14.48
N ALA A 77 -14.40 14.14 15.03
CA ALA A 77 -13.06 14.43 14.53
C ALA A 77 -12.11 13.23 14.73
N LEU A 78 -12.06 12.66 15.93
CA LEU A 78 -11.24 11.48 16.24
C LEU A 78 -11.57 10.30 15.31
N LEU A 79 -12.84 9.93 15.24
CA LEU A 79 -13.29 8.72 14.55
C LEU A 79 -13.33 8.91 13.03
N SER A 80 -13.27 10.15 12.53
CA SER A 80 -12.98 10.41 11.12
C SER A 80 -11.53 10.06 10.75
N LYS A 81 -10.60 10.18 11.71
CA LYS A 81 -9.18 9.86 11.52
C LYS A 81 -8.85 8.41 11.88
N PHE A 82 -9.48 7.87 12.92
CA PHE A 82 -9.26 6.51 13.42
C PHE A 82 -10.57 5.71 13.49
N PRO A 83 -11.19 5.39 12.34
CA PRO A 83 -12.52 4.77 12.28
C PRO A 83 -12.59 3.37 12.89
N LEU A 84 -11.46 2.64 12.93
CA LEU A 84 -11.39 1.26 13.42
C LEU A 84 -11.24 1.13 14.95
N MET A 85 -11.23 2.24 15.70
CA MET A 85 -11.13 2.20 17.16
C MET A 85 -12.51 2.02 17.82
N PHE A 86 -13.00 0.78 17.84
CA PHE A 86 -14.33 0.46 18.36
C PHE A 86 -14.57 0.94 19.80
N GLY A 87 -13.54 0.94 20.66
CA GLY A 87 -13.66 1.41 22.04
C GLY A 87 -14.16 2.86 22.15
N TYR A 88 -13.67 3.76 21.28
CA TYR A 88 -14.12 5.15 21.27
C TYR A 88 -15.53 5.30 20.67
N TRP A 89 -15.94 4.46 19.72
CA TRP A 89 -17.32 4.42 19.26
C TRP A 89 -18.29 4.02 20.39
N LEU A 90 -17.92 3.00 21.18
CA LEU A 90 -18.72 2.57 22.33
C LEU A 90 -18.78 3.66 23.41
N GLN A 91 -17.65 4.29 23.73
CA GLN A 91 -17.59 5.42 24.66
C GLN A 91 -18.45 6.59 24.16
N TYR A 92 -18.44 6.88 22.86
CA TYR A 92 -19.26 7.92 22.27
C TYR A 92 -20.75 7.61 22.42
N ALA A 93 -21.20 6.40 22.09
CA ALA A 93 -22.59 5.99 22.25
C ALA A 93 -23.05 6.06 23.72
N GLN A 94 -22.19 5.66 24.66
CA GLN A 94 -22.46 5.74 26.11
C GLN A 94 -22.58 7.19 26.60
N LEU A 95 -21.70 8.08 26.15
CA LEU A 95 -21.76 9.51 26.48
C LEU A 95 -23.00 10.17 25.87
N GLU A 96 -23.32 9.85 24.63
CA GLU A 96 -24.50 10.35 23.92
C GLU A 96 -25.79 9.93 24.66
N ALA A 97 -25.91 8.67 25.06
CA ALA A 97 -27.05 8.16 25.83
C ALA A 97 -27.19 8.87 27.19
N ARG A 98 -26.08 9.27 27.83
CA ARG A 98 -26.06 9.96 29.12
C ARG A 98 -26.43 11.44 29.01
N LEU A 99 -25.93 12.12 27.97
CA LEU A 99 -26.06 13.58 27.82
C LEU A 99 -27.31 13.98 27.06
N ALA A 100 -27.76 13.17 26.10
CA ALA A 100 -28.92 13.43 25.26
C ALA A 100 -29.70 12.13 25.02
N PRO A 101 -30.56 11.68 25.96
CA PRO A 101 -31.17 10.35 25.99
C PRO A 101 -32.28 10.12 24.93
N SER A 102 -32.17 10.72 23.74
CA SER A 102 -33.00 10.36 22.61
C SER A 102 -32.48 9.05 22.01
N ALA A 103 -33.28 7.99 22.00
CA ALA A 103 -32.91 6.72 21.35
C ALA A 103 -32.44 6.94 19.90
N SER A 104 -33.08 7.87 19.19
CA SER A 104 -32.73 8.20 17.80
C SER A 104 -31.33 8.78 17.61
N THR A 105 -30.75 9.48 18.60
CA THR A 105 -29.38 10.01 18.47
C THR A 105 -28.33 8.95 18.76
N VAL A 106 -28.59 8.07 19.73
CA VAL A 106 -27.72 6.93 20.03
C VAL A 106 -27.71 5.92 18.86
N ASP A 107 -28.87 5.64 18.27
CA ASP A 107 -28.99 4.83 17.06
C ASP A 107 -28.13 5.36 15.91
N GLN A 108 -28.08 6.69 15.72
CA GLN A 108 -27.25 7.31 14.70
C GLN A 108 -25.76 7.10 14.96
N VAL A 109 -25.32 7.10 16.21
CA VAL A 109 -23.91 6.81 16.57
C VAL A 109 -23.58 5.37 16.23
N TYR A 110 -24.45 4.41 16.60
CA TYR A 110 -24.23 3.00 16.27
C TYR A 110 -24.26 2.71 14.78
N GLU A 111 -25.20 3.28 14.02
CA GLU A 111 -25.26 3.14 12.56
C GLU A 111 -23.98 3.66 11.89
N ARG A 112 -23.45 4.79 12.38
CA ARG A 112 -22.16 5.31 11.91
C ARG A 112 -20.99 4.38 12.30
N ALA A 113 -21.00 3.86 13.52
CA ALA A 113 -19.97 2.97 14.03
C ALA A 113 -19.87 1.68 13.20
N VAL A 114 -20.99 0.98 12.97
CA VAL A 114 -21.01 -0.27 12.19
C VAL A 114 -20.80 -0.03 10.69
N CYS A 115 -21.04 1.18 10.19
CA CYS A 115 -20.67 1.57 8.83
C CYS A 115 -19.16 1.80 8.69
N ALA A 116 -18.55 2.48 9.68
CA ALA A 116 -17.12 2.75 9.70
C ALA A 116 -16.28 1.50 10.00
N PHE A 117 -16.74 0.65 10.91
CA PHE A 117 -16.06 -0.57 11.30
C PHE A 117 -17.04 -1.77 11.38
N PRO A 118 -17.46 -2.31 10.22
CA PRO A 118 -18.43 -3.39 10.17
C PRO A 118 -17.94 -4.73 10.72
N ASN A 119 -16.62 -4.91 10.88
CA ASN A 119 -16.06 -6.20 11.28
C ASN A 119 -15.83 -6.32 12.82
N SER A 120 -16.26 -5.35 13.62
CA SER A 120 -16.17 -5.45 15.09
C SER A 120 -17.36 -6.18 15.67
N ILE A 121 -17.09 -7.32 16.31
CA ILE A 121 -18.10 -8.09 17.06
C ILE A 121 -18.68 -7.23 18.19
N GLU A 122 -17.82 -6.49 18.90
CA GLU A 122 -18.17 -5.69 20.07
C GLU A 122 -19.15 -4.56 19.73
N LEU A 123 -18.96 -3.89 18.58
CA LEU A 123 -19.90 -2.87 18.10
C LEU A 123 -21.26 -3.47 17.78
N TRP A 124 -21.30 -4.60 17.08
CA TRP A 124 -22.55 -5.27 16.75
C TRP A 124 -23.27 -5.77 18.00
N THR A 125 -22.58 -6.41 18.94
CA THR A 125 -23.22 -6.88 20.18
C THR A 125 -23.79 -5.71 20.98
N SER A 126 -23.04 -4.62 21.14
CA SER A 126 -23.52 -3.44 21.87
C SER A 126 -24.70 -2.77 21.17
N TYR A 127 -24.70 -2.73 19.84
CA TYR A 127 -25.82 -2.16 19.09
C TYR A 127 -27.07 -3.04 19.17
N LEU A 128 -26.92 -4.37 19.05
CA LEU A 128 -28.03 -5.31 19.17
C LEU A 128 -28.65 -5.28 20.57
N ASP A 129 -27.83 -5.16 21.62
CA ASP A 129 -28.28 -5.02 23.00
C ASP A 129 -29.09 -3.71 23.16
N HIS A 130 -28.54 -2.58 22.67
CA HIS A 130 -29.25 -1.29 22.69
C HIS A 130 -30.58 -1.32 21.91
N ALA A 131 -30.59 -1.91 20.71
CA ALA A 131 -31.78 -2.01 19.87
C ALA A 131 -32.88 -2.88 20.52
N THR A 132 -32.47 -3.94 21.22
CA THR A 132 -33.36 -4.82 21.98
C THR A 132 -33.97 -4.09 23.17
N GLU A 133 -33.15 -3.37 23.95
CA GLU A 133 -33.60 -2.56 25.09
C GLU A 133 -34.51 -1.40 24.67
N SER A 134 -34.22 -0.78 23.52
CA SER A 134 -35.04 0.32 22.97
C SER A 134 -36.39 -0.14 22.44
N GLY A 135 -36.64 -1.46 22.38
CA GLY A 135 -37.93 -2.01 21.98
C GLY A 135 -38.30 -1.73 20.51
N ILE A 136 -37.31 -1.72 19.61
CA ILE A 136 -37.59 -1.53 18.18
C ILE A 136 -38.47 -2.67 17.64
N GLU A 137 -39.21 -2.40 16.57
CA GLU A 137 -40.09 -3.38 15.94
C GLU A 137 -39.36 -4.69 15.62
N ARG A 138 -39.93 -5.84 15.98
CA ARG A 138 -39.33 -7.17 15.79
C ARG A 138 -38.81 -7.41 14.38
N SER A 139 -39.55 -6.95 13.37
CA SER A 139 -39.14 -7.06 11.96
C SER A 139 -37.82 -6.33 11.70
N LYS A 140 -37.67 -5.10 12.20
CA LYS A 140 -36.45 -4.29 12.08
C LYS A 140 -35.30 -4.88 12.88
N LEU A 141 -35.58 -5.36 14.10
CA LEU A 141 -34.58 -6.05 14.92
C LEU A 141 -34.04 -7.31 14.22
N LYS A 142 -34.92 -8.11 13.59
CA LYS A 142 -34.51 -9.26 12.77
C LYS A 142 -33.59 -8.84 11.62
N HIS A 143 -33.93 -7.77 10.91
CA HIS A 143 -33.06 -7.25 9.84
C HIS A 143 -31.70 -6.80 10.39
N LEU A 144 -31.67 -6.17 11.57
CA LEU A 144 -30.43 -5.74 12.22
C LEU A 144 -29.54 -6.94 12.59
N TYR A 145 -30.11 -8.00 13.17
CA TYR A 145 -29.39 -9.25 13.42
C TYR A 145 -28.81 -9.88 12.15
N LEU A 146 -29.62 -9.98 11.10
CA LEU A 146 -29.15 -10.55 9.83
C LEU A 146 -28.05 -9.71 9.19
N ARG A 147 -28.12 -8.38 9.34
CA ARG A 147 -27.05 -7.46 8.91
C ARG A 147 -25.76 -7.70 9.71
N ALA A 148 -25.85 -7.82 11.03
CA ALA A 148 -24.70 -8.16 11.88
C ALA A 148 -24.07 -9.49 11.47
N LEU A 149 -24.88 -10.54 11.31
CA LEU A 149 -24.42 -11.88 10.89
C LEU A 149 -23.78 -11.88 9.49
N ASN A 150 -24.25 -11.03 8.58
CA ASN A 150 -23.63 -10.88 7.27
C ASN A 150 -22.21 -10.30 7.34
N HIS A 151 -21.91 -9.47 8.34
CA HIS A 151 -20.59 -8.87 8.52
C HIS A 151 -19.66 -9.70 9.40
N VAL A 152 -20.12 -10.12 10.58
CA VAL A 152 -19.27 -10.79 11.58
C VAL A 152 -19.63 -12.26 11.81
N GLY A 153 -20.71 -12.79 11.21
CA GLY A 153 -21.19 -14.14 11.50
C GLY A 153 -20.24 -15.28 11.08
N ARG A 154 -19.23 -14.99 10.25
CA ARG A 154 -18.16 -15.93 9.85
C ARG A 154 -16.87 -15.79 10.66
N ASP A 155 -16.81 -14.84 11.60
CA ASP A 155 -15.68 -14.72 12.51
C ASP A 155 -15.54 -15.98 13.38
N PHE A 156 -14.31 -16.41 13.63
CA PHE A 156 -14.02 -17.52 14.53
C PHE A 156 -14.61 -17.35 15.93
N LEU A 157 -14.76 -16.10 16.39
CA LEU A 157 -15.34 -15.73 17.69
C LEU A 157 -16.77 -15.19 17.59
N ALA A 158 -17.49 -15.38 16.48
CA ALA A 158 -18.84 -14.83 16.26
C ALA A 158 -19.96 -15.39 17.17
N HIS A 159 -19.63 -16.32 18.08
CA HIS A 159 -20.60 -17.04 18.91
C HIS A 159 -21.55 -16.11 19.68
N ASP A 160 -21.04 -15.00 20.20
CA ASP A 160 -21.85 -14.02 20.96
C ASP A 160 -22.97 -13.37 20.14
N VAL A 161 -22.79 -13.21 18.83
CA VAL A 161 -23.80 -12.65 17.92
C VAL A 161 -24.81 -13.73 17.54
N TRP A 162 -24.33 -14.95 17.28
CA TRP A 162 -25.18 -16.09 16.97
C TRP A 162 -26.12 -16.45 18.13
N ASP A 163 -25.61 -16.46 19.36
CA ASP A 163 -26.39 -16.77 20.56
C ASP A 163 -27.54 -15.79 20.75
N ARG A 164 -27.29 -14.50 20.57
CA ARG A 164 -28.32 -13.45 20.63
C ARG A 164 -29.39 -13.64 19.55
N TYR A 165 -28.97 -13.93 18.32
CA TYR A 165 -29.92 -14.16 17.22
C TYR A 165 -30.78 -15.41 17.45
N LEU A 166 -30.18 -16.52 17.88
CA LEU A 166 -30.89 -17.78 18.15
C LEU A 166 -31.83 -17.67 19.37
N ALA A 167 -31.46 -16.86 20.36
CA ALA A 167 -32.34 -16.52 21.48
C ALA A 167 -33.49 -15.60 21.07
N PHE A 168 -33.25 -14.68 20.13
CA PHE A 168 -34.25 -13.75 19.59
C PHE A 168 -35.27 -14.43 18.66
N GLU A 169 -34.81 -15.34 17.80
CA GLU A 169 -35.71 -16.06 16.90
C GLU A 169 -36.68 -16.90 17.75
N ASP A 170 -37.93 -17.03 17.32
CA ASP A 170 -38.94 -17.86 18.01
C ASP A 170 -39.49 -18.94 17.06
N ASP A 171 -39.36 -18.72 15.75
CA ASP A 171 -39.74 -19.72 14.75
C ASP A 171 -38.75 -20.89 14.78
N THR A 172 -39.24 -22.06 15.19
CA THR A 172 -38.45 -23.28 15.29
C THR A 172 -37.87 -23.71 13.93
N GLN A 173 -38.61 -23.52 12.84
CA GLN A 173 -38.11 -23.91 11.51
C GLN A 173 -36.95 -23.02 11.07
N GLU A 174 -37.06 -21.71 11.30
CA GLU A 174 -35.98 -20.78 10.99
C GLU A 174 -34.77 -21.02 11.92
N LYS A 175 -34.97 -21.30 13.21
CA LYS A 175 -33.86 -21.70 14.11
C LYS A 175 -33.12 -22.93 13.58
N ILE A 176 -33.83 -24.00 13.22
CA ILE A 176 -33.23 -25.23 12.69
C ILE A 176 -32.42 -24.92 11.42
N ARG A 177 -32.98 -24.10 10.52
CA ARG A 177 -32.29 -23.67 9.29
C ARG A 177 -31.00 -22.91 9.59
N MET A 178 -31.04 -21.97 10.53
CA MET A 178 -29.90 -21.12 10.89
C MET A 178 -28.85 -21.89 11.70
N LEU A 179 -29.26 -22.81 12.56
CA LEU A 179 -28.39 -23.78 13.25
C LEU A 179 -27.65 -24.67 12.24
N LYS A 180 -28.36 -25.19 11.24
CA LYS A 180 -27.73 -25.94 10.14
C LYS A 180 -26.71 -25.11 9.38
N TYR A 181 -26.94 -23.82 9.20
CA TYR A 181 -25.98 -22.92 8.58
C TYR A 181 -24.75 -22.68 9.45
N VAL A 182 -24.92 -22.26 10.72
CA VAL A 182 -23.77 -21.95 11.61
C VAL A 182 -22.89 -23.17 11.89
N THR A 183 -23.46 -24.38 11.94
CA THR A 183 -22.68 -25.64 12.08
C THR A 183 -21.76 -25.95 10.89
N SER A 184 -21.97 -25.29 9.75
CA SER A 184 -21.06 -25.39 8.58
C SER A 184 -19.89 -24.40 8.62
N ILE A 185 -19.92 -23.43 9.55
CA ILE A 185 -18.90 -22.41 9.71
C ILE A 185 -17.82 -22.92 10.68
N PRO A 186 -16.53 -22.91 10.29
CA PRO A 186 -15.44 -23.38 11.16
C PRO A 186 -15.08 -22.32 12.22
N MET A 187 -15.86 -22.27 13.29
CA MET A 187 -15.73 -21.33 14.41
C MET A 187 -15.51 -22.03 15.75
N HIS A 188 -15.04 -21.32 16.78
CA HIS A 188 -14.62 -21.91 18.06
C HIS A 188 -15.68 -22.81 18.72
N GLN A 189 -16.92 -22.33 18.84
CA GLN A 189 -17.99 -23.04 19.56
C GLN A 189 -18.98 -23.78 18.64
N TYR A 190 -18.56 -24.18 17.43
CA TYR A 190 -19.46 -24.83 16.45
C TYR A 190 -20.18 -26.09 16.99
N ALA A 191 -19.52 -26.86 17.85
CA ALA A 191 -20.05 -28.12 18.39
C ALA A 191 -21.32 -27.92 19.24
N ARG A 192 -21.41 -26.81 19.99
CA ARG A 192 -22.61 -26.48 20.78
C ARG A 192 -23.84 -26.28 19.89
N TYR A 193 -23.66 -25.61 18.74
CA TYR A 193 -24.74 -25.43 17.77
C TYR A 193 -25.16 -26.74 17.10
N LEU A 194 -24.23 -27.69 16.95
CA LEU A 194 -24.54 -29.01 16.42
C LEU A 194 -25.42 -29.81 17.40
N GLU A 195 -25.12 -29.74 18.69
CA GLU A 195 -25.95 -30.36 19.73
C GLU A 195 -27.35 -29.73 19.77
N GLU A 196 -27.43 -28.41 19.70
CA GLU A 196 -28.72 -27.69 19.65
C GLU A 196 -29.52 -28.04 18.39
N TYR A 197 -28.87 -28.13 17.23
CA TYR A 197 -29.47 -28.57 15.97
C TYR A 197 -30.08 -29.97 16.11
N ARG A 198 -29.32 -30.93 16.66
CA ARG A 198 -29.80 -32.31 16.88
C ARG A 198 -31.01 -32.35 17.80
N ASN A 199 -30.97 -31.58 18.88
CA ASN A 199 -32.06 -31.52 19.86
C ASN A 199 -33.34 -30.93 19.28
N LEU A 200 -33.25 -29.91 18.42
CA LEU A 200 -34.42 -29.24 17.85
C LEU A 200 -34.95 -29.93 16.59
N SER A 201 -34.07 -30.45 15.72
CA SER A 201 -34.49 -31.09 14.46
C SER A 201 -34.85 -32.57 14.63
N GLY A 202 -34.26 -33.25 15.62
CA GLY A 202 -34.34 -34.71 15.74
C GLY A 202 -33.55 -35.46 14.66
N GLU A 203 -32.74 -34.76 13.87
CA GLU A 203 -31.94 -35.30 12.77
C GLU A 203 -30.44 -35.08 13.01
N ASP A 204 -29.63 -36.01 12.49
CA ASP A 204 -28.17 -35.85 12.44
C ASP A 204 -27.74 -35.24 11.10
N LEU A 205 -26.74 -34.36 11.17
CA LEU A 205 -26.03 -33.92 9.97
C LEU A 205 -25.11 -35.03 9.43
N PRO A 206 -24.82 -35.04 8.12
CA PRO A 206 -23.88 -36.00 7.54
C PRO A 206 -22.53 -35.97 8.28
N GLN A 207 -22.04 -37.16 8.68
CA GLN A 207 -20.81 -37.29 9.45
C GLN A 207 -19.61 -36.60 8.77
N GLU A 208 -19.49 -36.74 7.45
CA GLU A 208 -18.45 -36.09 6.65
C GLU A 208 -18.47 -34.56 6.78
N ALA A 209 -19.65 -33.94 6.80
CA ALA A 209 -19.78 -32.49 6.94
C ALA A 209 -19.35 -32.02 8.34
N VAL A 210 -19.74 -32.76 9.38
CA VAL A 210 -19.35 -32.47 10.77
C VAL A 210 -17.84 -32.61 10.96
N GLU A 211 -17.24 -33.69 10.43
CA GLU A 211 -15.80 -33.92 10.47
C GLU A 211 -15.03 -32.87 9.67
N ALA A 212 -15.58 -32.41 8.53
CA ALA A 212 -14.97 -31.33 7.74
C ALA A 212 -14.95 -30.00 8.50
N THR A 213 -16.06 -29.60 9.14
CA THR A 213 -16.08 -28.39 9.99
C THR A 213 -15.10 -28.55 11.14
N ALA A 214 -15.12 -29.69 11.84
CA ALA A 214 -14.23 -29.96 12.97
C ALA A 214 -12.75 -29.84 12.60
N ARG A 215 -12.35 -30.44 11.47
CA ARG A 215 -10.98 -30.36 10.94
C ARG A 215 -10.59 -28.92 10.64
N ARG A 216 -11.42 -28.18 9.90
CA ARG A 216 -11.18 -26.77 9.55
C ARG A 216 -11.07 -25.88 10.79
N THR A 217 -11.93 -26.09 11.80
CA THR A 217 -11.86 -25.36 13.08
C THR A 217 -10.53 -25.62 13.79
N ASN A 218 -10.05 -26.87 13.82
CA ASN A 218 -8.78 -27.23 14.44
C ASN A 218 -7.57 -26.66 13.68
N GLU A 219 -7.62 -26.65 12.34
CA GLU A 219 -6.57 -26.04 11.51
C GLU A 219 -6.51 -24.53 11.75
N ARG A 220 -7.66 -23.85 11.84
CA ARG A 220 -7.74 -22.43 12.20
C ARG A 220 -7.21 -22.17 13.61
N TRP A 221 -7.54 -23.03 14.57
CA TRP A 221 -7.11 -22.88 15.97
C TRP A 221 -5.58 -22.76 16.13
N ALA A 222 -4.80 -23.40 15.25
CA ALA A 222 -3.35 -23.29 15.24
C ALA A 222 -2.85 -21.83 15.07
N TYR A 223 -3.64 -21.00 14.38
CA TYR A 223 -3.37 -19.58 14.20
C TYR A 223 -4.12 -18.72 15.22
N GLU A 224 -5.40 -19.04 15.47
CA GLU A 224 -6.29 -18.27 16.36
C GLU A 224 -5.76 -18.21 17.79
N SER A 225 -5.22 -19.32 18.30
CA SER A 225 -4.65 -19.39 19.65
C SER A 225 -3.42 -18.52 19.85
N LEU A 226 -2.77 -18.08 18.77
CA LEU A 226 -1.60 -17.21 18.80
C LEU A 226 -1.98 -15.72 18.67
N ILE A 227 -3.21 -15.39 18.28
CA ILE A 227 -3.63 -13.99 18.11
C ILE A 227 -3.85 -13.36 19.49
N THR A 228 -3.04 -12.35 19.81
CA THR A 228 -3.18 -11.57 21.06
C THR A 228 -3.70 -10.16 20.80
N ARG A 229 -3.50 -9.64 19.59
CA ARG A 229 -3.97 -8.32 19.16
C ARG A 229 -4.99 -8.44 18.02
N ASN A 230 -6.27 -8.45 18.39
CA ASN A 230 -7.41 -8.50 17.47
C ASN A 230 -8.06 -7.12 17.20
N TYR A 231 -7.49 -6.05 17.74
CA TYR A 231 -7.98 -4.68 17.62
C TYR A 231 -7.01 -3.76 16.91
N PHE A 232 -7.52 -2.66 16.35
CA PHE A 232 -6.70 -1.65 15.70
C PHE A 232 -5.96 -0.79 16.73
N HIS A 233 -4.70 -0.48 16.43
CA HIS A 233 -3.91 0.53 17.13
C HIS A 233 -2.92 1.14 16.14
N VAL A 234 -2.56 2.40 16.34
CA VAL A 234 -1.60 3.13 15.49
C VAL A 234 -0.16 2.61 15.57
N LEU A 235 0.16 1.82 16.60
CA LEU A 235 1.49 1.27 16.79
C LEU A 235 1.68 0.06 15.88
N PRO A 236 2.90 -0.19 15.39
CA PRO A 236 3.18 -1.39 14.62
C PRO A 236 2.69 -2.65 15.34
N VAL A 237 2.12 -3.57 14.58
CA VAL A 237 1.87 -4.95 15.01
C VAL A 237 3.23 -5.62 15.22
N GLU A 238 3.34 -6.42 16.29
CA GLU A 238 4.55 -7.19 16.59
C GLU A 238 4.85 -8.18 15.45
N ASP A 239 6.13 -8.38 15.14
CA ASP A 239 6.55 -9.22 14.01
C ASP A 239 5.94 -10.64 14.07
N GLU A 240 5.91 -11.25 15.26
CA GLU A 240 5.30 -12.57 15.47
C GLU A 240 3.80 -12.60 15.16
N GLN A 241 3.07 -11.55 15.55
CA GLN A 241 1.64 -11.41 15.25
C GLN A 241 1.42 -11.17 13.76
N TYR A 242 2.23 -10.32 13.14
CA TYR A 242 2.15 -10.01 11.72
C TYR A 242 2.45 -11.25 10.86
N ASP A 243 3.49 -12.01 11.21
CA ASP A 243 3.83 -13.27 10.54
C ASP A 243 2.73 -14.33 10.72
N ASN A 244 2.11 -14.42 11.91
CA ASN A 244 0.97 -15.29 12.14
C ASN A 244 -0.20 -14.94 11.20
N TRP A 245 -0.57 -13.66 11.08
CA TRP A 245 -1.62 -13.22 10.16
C TRP A 245 -1.28 -13.52 8.70
N ARG A 246 -0.04 -13.28 8.26
CA ARG A 246 0.40 -13.60 6.90
C ARG A 246 0.31 -15.08 6.59
N ASN A 247 0.75 -15.92 7.52
CA ASN A 247 0.69 -17.38 7.37
C ASN A 247 -0.77 -17.87 7.38
N TYR A 248 -1.61 -17.29 8.23
CA TYR A 248 -3.03 -17.64 8.30
C TYR A 248 -3.78 -17.24 7.02
N LEU A 249 -3.54 -16.04 6.48
CA LEU A 249 -4.09 -15.62 5.20
C LEU A 249 -3.61 -16.51 4.05
N ALA A 250 -2.31 -16.86 4.02
CA ALA A 250 -1.77 -17.77 3.00
C ALA A 250 -2.41 -19.17 3.09
N TYR A 251 -2.60 -19.69 4.31
CA TYR A 251 -3.33 -20.93 4.55
C TYR A 251 -4.77 -20.84 4.01
N SER A 252 -5.48 -19.77 4.33
CA SER A 252 -6.88 -19.58 3.91
C SER A 252 -7.00 -19.55 2.39
N VAL A 253 -6.15 -18.76 1.72
CA VAL A 253 -6.12 -18.67 0.25
C VAL A 253 -5.84 -20.02 -0.41
N ALA A 254 -4.99 -20.86 0.20
CA ALA A 254 -4.61 -22.14 -0.37
C ALA A 254 -5.62 -23.28 -0.11
N ASN A 255 -6.32 -23.26 1.03
CA ASN A 255 -7.07 -24.42 1.52
C ASN A 255 -8.59 -24.19 1.64
N GLU A 256 -9.06 -22.94 1.77
CA GLU A 256 -10.49 -22.70 1.97
C GLU A 256 -11.26 -22.73 0.66
N THR A 257 -12.30 -23.55 0.61
CA THR A 257 -13.17 -23.68 -0.57
C THR A 257 -14.26 -22.61 -0.61
N ASN A 258 -14.67 -22.10 0.55
CA ASN A 258 -15.67 -21.06 0.65
C ASN A 258 -14.98 -19.68 0.62
N LEU A 259 -15.24 -18.92 -0.45
CA LEU A 259 -14.64 -17.60 -0.64
C LEU A 259 -15.06 -16.60 0.44
N ASP A 260 -16.27 -16.73 1.00
CA ASP A 260 -16.73 -15.81 2.04
C ASP A 260 -16.02 -16.06 3.38
N ASP A 261 -15.54 -17.27 3.62
CA ASP A 261 -14.71 -17.58 4.80
C ASP A 261 -13.32 -16.93 4.68
N THR A 262 -12.73 -16.94 3.48
CA THR A 262 -11.46 -16.25 3.22
C THR A 262 -11.63 -14.73 3.25
N ARG A 263 -12.73 -14.21 2.69
CA ARG A 263 -13.09 -12.80 2.76
C ARG A 263 -13.21 -12.34 4.22
N ALA A 264 -13.95 -13.07 5.05
CA ALA A 264 -14.11 -12.75 6.47
C ALA A 264 -12.76 -12.71 7.20
N LEU A 265 -11.85 -13.63 6.86
CA LEU A 265 -10.50 -13.62 7.44
C LEU A 265 -9.68 -12.40 7.01
N PHE A 266 -9.72 -11.99 5.73
CA PHE A 266 -9.06 -10.76 5.27
C PHE A 266 -9.60 -9.53 5.99
N GLU A 267 -10.93 -9.38 6.02
CA GLU A 267 -11.63 -8.28 6.69
C GLU A 267 -11.26 -8.18 8.18
N ARG A 268 -10.98 -9.32 8.83
CA ARG A 268 -10.52 -9.38 10.22
C ARG A 268 -9.03 -9.09 10.37
N ALA A 269 -8.17 -9.65 9.51
CA ALA A 269 -6.74 -9.41 9.52
C ALA A 269 -6.39 -7.93 9.27
N LEU A 270 -7.22 -7.25 8.48
CA LEU A 270 -7.13 -5.81 8.22
C LEU A 270 -7.43 -4.95 9.45
N VAL A 271 -8.03 -5.48 10.52
CA VAL A 271 -8.26 -4.70 11.74
C VAL A 271 -6.94 -4.31 12.41
N PRO A 272 -6.08 -5.24 12.85
CA PRO A 272 -4.76 -4.88 13.37
C PRO A 272 -3.79 -4.42 12.27
N CYS A 273 -3.94 -4.92 11.03
CA CYS A 273 -3.01 -4.66 9.94
C CYS A 273 -3.46 -3.54 8.97
N ALA A 274 -4.39 -2.66 9.37
CA ALA A 274 -5.00 -1.69 8.44
C ALA A 274 -4.00 -0.72 7.80
N LEU A 275 -2.86 -0.47 8.46
CA LEU A 275 -1.82 0.45 7.97
C LEU A 275 -0.81 -0.23 7.03
N TYR A 276 -0.89 -1.55 6.86
CA TYR A 276 0.06 -2.36 6.10
C TYR A 276 -0.45 -2.57 4.68
N GLU A 277 0.15 -1.86 3.72
CA GLU A 277 -0.25 -1.90 2.31
C GLU A 277 -0.18 -3.30 1.70
N GLU A 278 0.72 -4.15 2.20
CA GLU A 278 0.93 -5.51 1.70
C GLU A 278 -0.30 -6.41 1.92
N VAL A 279 -0.98 -6.26 3.06
CA VAL A 279 -2.18 -7.04 3.39
C VAL A 279 -3.35 -6.63 2.49
N TRP A 280 -3.52 -5.33 2.24
CA TRP A 280 -4.51 -4.83 1.29
C TRP A 280 -4.25 -5.33 -0.14
N LEU A 281 -3.00 -5.25 -0.60
CA LEU A 281 -2.63 -5.74 -1.93
C LEU A 281 -2.84 -7.25 -2.08
N GLN A 282 -2.58 -8.03 -1.03
CA GLN A 282 -2.87 -9.46 -1.03
C GLN A 282 -4.38 -9.72 -1.13
N TYR A 283 -5.19 -8.97 -0.38
CA TYR A 283 -6.65 -9.09 -0.43
C TYR A 283 -7.21 -8.74 -1.82
N ILE A 284 -6.74 -7.64 -2.41
CA ILE A 284 -7.13 -7.20 -3.75
C ILE A 284 -6.78 -8.27 -4.80
N LYS A 285 -5.55 -8.78 -4.78
CA LYS A 285 -5.10 -9.81 -5.72
C LYS A 285 -5.95 -11.07 -5.61
N TRP A 286 -6.15 -11.56 -4.38
CA TRP A 286 -7.03 -12.70 -4.14
C TRP A 286 -8.46 -12.46 -4.66
N ALA A 287 -9.03 -11.28 -4.39
CA ALA A 287 -10.38 -10.94 -4.82
C ALA A 287 -10.50 -10.91 -6.36
N MET A 288 -9.48 -10.39 -7.04
CA MET A 288 -9.39 -10.41 -8.50
C MET A 288 -9.25 -11.85 -9.04
N ASP A 289 -8.36 -12.65 -8.47
CA ASP A 289 -8.06 -14.02 -8.92
C ASP A 289 -9.27 -14.95 -8.76
N CYS A 290 -10.05 -14.77 -7.69
CA CYS A 290 -11.27 -15.55 -7.46
C CYS A 290 -12.52 -14.98 -8.16
N GLY A 291 -12.38 -13.89 -8.94
CA GLY A 291 -13.48 -13.30 -9.70
C GLY A 291 -14.58 -12.67 -8.82
N ARG A 292 -14.20 -12.03 -7.70
CA ARG A 292 -15.14 -11.24 -6.88
C ARG A 292 -15.71 -10.06 -7.69
N PRO A 293 -16.90 -9.54 -7.34
CA PRO A 293 -17.50 -8.43 -8.08
C PRO A 293 -16.60 -7.19 -8.14
N GLU A 294 -16.61 -6.48 -9.27
CA GLU A 294 -15.79 -5.28 -9.48
C GLU A 294 -16.07 -4.17 -8.45
N GLU A 295 -17.33 -4.06 -7.99
CA GLU A 295 -17.75 -3.13 -6.94
C GLU A 295 -17.08 -3.45 -5.60
N GLU A 296 -16.94 -4.74 -5.27
CA GLU A 296 -16.27 -5.19 -4.05
C GLU A 296 -14.78 -4.86 -4.11
N ILE A 297 -14.11 -5.15 -5.22
CA ILE A 297 -12.69 -4.85 -5.41
C ILE A 297 -12.43 -3.33 -5.37
N SER A 298 -13.30 -2.54 -6.00
CA SER A 298 -13.22 -1.07 -5.97
C SER A 298 -13.36 -0.52 -4.55
N LEU A 299 -14.28 -1.10 -3.76
CA LEU A 299 -14.45 -0.74 -2.35
C LEU A 299 -13.20 -1.10 -1.52
N ILE A 300 -12.56 -2.24 -1.78
CA ILE A 300 -11.31 -2.62 -1.09
C ILE A 300 -10.21 -1.59 -1.42
N PHE A 301 -10.05 -1.19 -2.67
CA PHE A 301 -9.10 -0.15 -3.05
C PHE A 301 -9.38 1.21 -2.39
N GLN A 302 -10.65 1.60 -2.31
CA GLN A 302 -11.06 2.83 -1.66
C GLN A 302 -10.67 2.78 -0.17
N LYS A 303 -11.07 1.73 0.55
CA LYS A 303 -10.72 1.53 1.97
C LYS A 303 -9.21 1.51 2.18
N ALA A 304 -8.47 0.80 1.35
CA ALA A 304 -7.01 0.75 1.42
C ALA A 304 -6.39 2.14 1.24
N SER A 305 -6.92 2.96 0.33
CA SER A 305 -6.44 4.31 0.06
C SER A 305 -6.75 5.30 1.18
N GLU A 306 -7.82 5.06 1.94
CA GLU A 306 -8.21 5.83 3.13
C GLU A 306 -7.38 5.43 4.36
N MET A 307 -7.05 4.15 4.52
CA MET A 307 -6.32 3.65 5.70
C MET A 307 -4.79 3.72 5.58
N VAL A 308 -4.23 3.46 4.40
CA VAL A 308 -2.78 3.51 4.17
C VAL A 308 -2.33 4.97 4.04
N SER A 309 -1.25 5.31 4.74
CA SER A 309 -0.67 6.66 4.73
C SER A 309 -0.42 7.17 3.31
N ILE A 310 -0.74 8.45 3.05
CA ILE A 310 -0.47 9.09 1.76
C ILE A 310 0.99 9.09 1.36
N SER A 311 1.91 8.96 2.32
CA SER A 311 3.34 8.84 2.07
C SER A 311 3.71 7.61 1.24
N ARG A 312 2.78 6.63 1.14
CA ARG A 312 2.92 5.41 0.36
C ARG A 312 1.99 5.45 -0.86
N PRO A 313 2.45 5.91 -2.03
CA PRO A 313 1.58 6.10 -3.20
C PRO A 313 1.20 4.80 -3.90
N PHE A 314 1.93 3.70 -3.66
CA PHE A 314 1.86 2.49 -4.47
C PHE A 314 0.44 1.89 -4.55
N ILE A 315 -0.27 1.77 -3.43
CA ILE A 315 -1.65 1.26 -3.42
C ILE A 315 -2.60 2.10 -4.28
N ARG A 316 -2.42 3.43 -4.29
CA ARG A 316 -3.23 4.38 -5.09
C ARG A 316 -2.85 4.34 -6.57
N LEU A 317 -1.57 4.07 -6.88
CA LEU A 317 -1.12 3.79 -8.25
C LEU A 317 -1.70 2.48 -8.79
N GLN A 318 -1.75 1.43 -7.96
CA GLN A 318 -2.45 0.17 -8.32
C GLN A 318 -3.95 0.40 -8.53
N TRP A 319 -4.58 1.24 -7.70
CA TRP A 319 -6.00 1.60 -7.89
C TRP A 319 -6.23 2.33 -9.22
N SER A 320 -5.31 3.21 -9.64
CA SER A 320 -5.40 3.87 -10.95
C SER A 320 -5.37 2.85 -12.10
N LEU A 321 -4.45 1.87 -12.04
CA LEU A 321 -4.36 0.81 -13.05
C LEU A 321 -5.61 -0.08 -13.08
N TYR A 322 -6.14 -0.43 -11.91
CA TYR A 322 -7.39 -1.19 -11.83
C TYR A 322 -8.59 -0.39 -12.36
N SER A 323 -8.66 0.91 -12.05
CA SER A 323 -9.71 1.79 -12.58
C SER A 323 -9.64 1.89 -14.10
N GLU A 324 -8.44 1.94 -14.68
CA GLU A 324 -8.23 1.86 -16.13
C GLU A 324 -8.65 0.50 -16.70
N LEU A 325 -8.35 -0.60 -16.02
CA LEU A 325 -8.72 -1.96 -16.42
C LEU A 325 -10.24 -2.13 -16.55
N ILE A 326 -11.01 -1.62 -15.60
CA ILE A 326 -12.50 -1.69 -15.64
C ILE A 326 -13.12 -0.61 -16.55
N GLY A 327 -12.30 0.23 -17.19
CA GLY A 327 -12.74 1.27 -18.12
C GLY A 327 -13.10 2.62 -17.50
N ASP A 328 -12.93 2.81 -16.19
CA ASP A 328 -13.09 4.12 -15.54
C ASP A 328 -11.82 4.97 -15.68
N ILE A 329 -11.60 5.44 -16.90
CA ILE A 329 -10.46 6.29 -17.28
C ILE A 329 -10.47 7.61 -16.51
N GLN A 330 -11.66 8.12 -16.17
CA GLN A 330 -11.79 9.40 -15.50
C GLN A 330 -11.35 9.32 -14.04
N LEU A 331 -11.74 8.26 -13.33
CA LEU A 331 -11.25 7.98 -11.98
C LEU A 331 -9.74 7.72 -11.99
N ALA A 332 -9.25 6.86 -12.90
CA ALA A 332 -7.82 6.57 -13.03
C ALA A 332 -7.00 7.86 -13.19
N ARG A 333 -7.45 8.78 -14.05
CA ARG A 333 -6.81 10.08 -14.29
C ARG A 333 -6.86 11.00 -13.06
N GLN A 334 -7.96 10.98 -12.31
CA GLN A 334 -8.13 11.79 -11.09
C GLN A 334 -7.19 11.31 -9.97
N ILE A 335 -7.07 10.00 -9.77
CA ILE A 335 -6.18 9.42 -8.76
C ILE A 335 -4.74 9.87 -9.01
N VAL A 336 -4.22 9.71 -10.24
CA VAL A 336 -2.83 10.08 -10.55
C VAL A 336 -2.58 11.58 -10.41
N ARG A 337 -3.55 12.43 -10.81
CA ARG A 337 -3.44 13.89 -10.61
C ARG A 337 -3.42 14.28 -9.14
N ALA A 338 -4.23 13.61 -8.32
CA ALA A 338 -4.25 13.86 -6.89
C ALA A 338 -2.88 13.54 -6.26
N LEU A 339 -2.28 12.40 -6.63
CA LEU A 339 -0.94 12.02 -6.20
C LEU A 339 0.13 13.03 -6.65
N GLU A 340 0.09 13.44 -7.92
CA GLU A 340 1.03 14.43 -8.47
C GLU A 340 0.97 15.79 -7.73
N SER A 341 -0.24 16.20 -7.35
CA SER A 341 -0.47 17.46 -6.64
C SER A 341 -0.11 17.42 -5.14
N SER A 342 0.18 16.24 -4.59
CA SER A 342 0.41 16.09 -3.15
C SER A 342 1.81 16.59 -2.75
N PRO A 343 1.91 17.53 -1.79
CA PRO A 343 3.21 18.03 -1.33
C PRO A 343 4.01 16.98 -0.53
N SER A 344 3.32 16.03 0.11
CA SER A 344 3.95 14.98 0.93
C SER A 344 4.68 13.90 0.13
N LEU A 345 4.46 13.84 -1.19
CA LEU A 345 4.97 12.79 -2.08
C LEU A 345 6.20 13.23 -2.90
N THR A 346 6.98 14.18 -2.39
CA THR A 346 8.12 14.75 -3.13
C THR A 346 9.16 13.69 -3.52
N GLU A 347 9.43 12.72 -2.65
CA GLU A 347 10.39 11.63 -2.90
C GLU A 347 9.92 10.67 -4.00
N PHE A 348 8.60 10.49 -4.16
CA PHE A 348 8.00 9.58 -5.14
C PHE A 348 7.52 10.27 -6.42
N LYS A 349 7.82 11.57 -6.57
CA LYS A 349 7.30 12.39 -7.67
C LYS A 349 7.68 11.83 -9.05
N ASP A 350 8.88 11.30 -9.19
CA ASP A 350 9.33 10.70 -10.44
C ASP A 350 8.58 9.41 -10.77
N GLU A 351 8.35 8.53 -9.80
CA GLU A 351 7.56 7.31 -9.98
C GLU A 351 6.12 7.64 -10.42
N ILE A 352 5.50 8.61 -9.74
CA ILE A 352 4.13 9.06 -10.05
C ILE A 352 4.07 9.66 -11.45
N ASN A 353 5.04 10.48 -11.84
CA ASN A 353 5.09 11.10 -13.17
C ASN A 353 5.38 10.08 -14.29
N ILE A 354 6.24 9.09 -14.04
CA ILE A 354 6.45 7.97 -14.97
C ILE A 354 5.13 7.21 -15.17
N HIS A 355 4.45 6.88 -14.07
CA HIS A 355 3.14 6.25 -14.12
C HIS A 355 2.13 7.10 -14.92
N ARG A 356 2.10 8.42 -14.67
CA ARG A 356 1.27 9.38 -15.41
C ARG A 356 1.56 9.37 -16.90
N ALA A 357 2.83 9.42 -17.28
CA ALA A 357 3.24 9.44 -18.67
C ALA A 357 2.83 8.14 -19.39
N HIS A 358 2.99 6.99 -18.74
CA HIS A 358 2.53 5.71 -19.27
C HIS A 358 1.01 5.64 -19.39
N PHE A 359 0.28 6.13 -18.38
CA PHE A 359 -1.17 6.25 -18.42
C PHE A 359 -1.60 7.10 -19.62
N GLU A 360 -1.11 8.33 -19.75
CA GLU A 360 -1.50 9.17 -20.89
C GLU A 360 -1.05 8.56 -22.21
N ARG A 361 0.07 7.84 -22.30
CA ARG A 361 0.48 7.17 -23.53
C ARG A 361 -0.54 6.13 -24.00
N ARG A 362 -1.17 5.39 -23.06
CA ARG A 362 -2.25 4.43 -23.37
C ARG A 362 -3.54 5.11 -23.80
N GLN A 363 -3.84 6.29 -23.25
CA GLN A 363 -5.06 7.03 -23.56
C GLN A 363 -4.93 7.89 -24.84
N SER A 364 -3.83 8.62 -24.97
CA SER A 364 -3.49 9.49 -26.10
C SER A 364 -1.98 9.76 -26.14
N ILE A 365 -1.34 9.32 -27.24
CA ILE A 365 0.09 9.55 -27.49
C ILE A 365 0.44 11.04 -27.39
N ASP A 366 -0.42 11.93 -27.91
CA ASP A 366 -0.20 13.37 -27.86
C ASP A 366 -0.30 13.93 -26.43
N GLY A 367 -1.15 13.35 -25.58
CA GLY A 367 -1.21 13.68 -24.16
C GLY A 367 0.08 13.34 -23.42
N ALA A 368 0.69 12.19 -23.71
CA ALA A 368 1.99 11.82 -23.16
C ALA A 368 3.11 12.74 -23.64
N ILE A 369 3.13 13.09 -24.93
CA ILE A 369 4.10 14.03 -25.49
C ILE A 369 3.98 15.40 -24.84
N ASP A 370 2.76 15.93 -24.72
CA ASP A 370 2.49 17.22 -24.08
C ASP A 370 2.93 17.23 -22.61
N PHE A 371 2.68 16.16 -21.86
CA PHE A 371 3.16 16.02 -20.49
C PHE A 371 4.70 15.97 -20.41
N LEU A 372 5.34 15.04 -21.12
CA LEU A 372 6.78 14.82 -21.05
C LEU A 372 7.59 15.99 -21.62
N SER A 373 7.11 16.66 -22.67
CA SER A 373 7.81 17.77 -23.31
C SER A 373 8.03 18.97 -22.38
N ARG A 374 7.14 19.18 -21.40
CA ARG A 374 7.27 20.22 -20.37
C ARG A 374 8.40 19.96 -19.38
N GLN A 375 8.81 18.71 -19.22
CA GLN A 375 9.74 18.26 -18.16
C GLN A 375 10.97 17.50 -18.71
N LYS A 376 11.11 17.34 -20.03
CA LYS A 376 12.18 16.55 -20.67
C LYS A 376 13.60 17.03 -20.35
N SER A 377 13.78 18.33 -20.08
CA SER A 377 15.09 18.92 -19.80
C SER A 377 15.56 18.67 -18.36
N THR A 378 14.63 18.39 -17.44
CA THR A 378 14.93 18.24 -16.02
C THR A 378 15.12 16.79 -15.60
N ASN A 379 14.54 15.82 -16.35
CA ASN A 379 14.63 14.40 -16.02
C ASN A 379 15.04 13.56 -17.24
N ALA A 380 16.12 12.79 -17.08
CA ALA A 380 16.68 11.91 -18.10
C ALA A 380 15.72 10.81 -18.56
N VAL A 381 14.95 10.23 -17.63
CA VAL A 381 13.97 9.18 -17.93
C VAL A 381 12.86 9.75 -18.81
N TYR A 382 12.38 10.96 -18.53
CA TYR A 382 11.33 11.59 -19.32
C TYR A 382 11.80 11.91 -20.74
N SER A 383 13.04 12.37 -20.88
CA SER A 383 13.67 12.59 -22.19
C SER A 383 13.76 11.30 -22.99
N ALA A 384 14.20 10.20 -22.35
CA ALA A 384 14.28 8.89 -22.98
C ALA A 384 12.91 8.36 -23.39
N MET A 385 11.92 8.43 -22.50
CA MET A 385 10.53 8.03 -22.79
C MET A 385 9.95 8.82 -23.96
N LEU A 386 10.15 10.14 -23.98
CA LEU A 386 9.66 11.00 -25.06
C LEU A 386 10.29 10.61 -26.42
N ALA A 387 11.60 10.37 -26.44
CA ALA A 387 12.29 9.95 -27.65
C ALA A 387 11.81 8.56 -28.13
N VAL A 388 11.59 7.61 -27.20
CA VAL A 388 11.01 6.30 -27.52
C VAL A 388 9.59 6.43 -28.07
N ILE A 389 8.77 7.35 -27.56
CA ILE A 389 7.42 7.61 -28.10
C ILE A 389 7.51 8.15 -29.54
N TYR A 390 8.40 9.13 -29.79
CA TYR A 390 8.60 9.64 -31.15
C TYR A 390 9.05 8.56 -32.13
N TRP A 391 9.93 7.67 -31.68
CA TRP A 391 10.42 6.58 -32.49
C TRP A 391 9.36 5.48 -32.74
N LYS A 392 8.80 4.88 -31.69
CA LYS A 392 7.97 3.67 -31.79
C LYS A 392 6.50 3.97 -32.06
N ASP A 393 5.93 5.02 -31.48
CA ASP A 393 4.50 5.30 -31.58
C ASP A 393 4.18 6.31 -32.71
N LYS A 394 5.05 7.31 -32.91
CA LYS A 394 4.89 8.31 -34.00
C LYS A 394 5.67 7.98 -35.27
N SER A 395 6.47 6.91 -35.28
CA SER A 395 7.30 6.50 -36.42
C SER A 395 8.19 7.63 -36.97
N ASN A 396 8.70 8.50 -36.09
CA ASN A 396 9.53 9.65 -36.44
C ASN A 396 10.93 9.52 -35.81
N PRO A 397 11.85 8.77 -36.45
CA PRO A 397 13.19 8.55 -35.92
C PRO A 397 14.05 9.82 -35.91
N ASP A 398 13.83 10.76 -36.83
CA ASP A 398 14.60 12.02 -36.86
C ASP A 398 14.34 12.85 -35.61
N LEU A 399 13.06 12.97 -35.21
CA LEU A 399 12.68 13.70 -34.00
C LEU A 399 13.13 12.98 -32.72
N ALA A 400 13.13 11.64 -32.73
CA ALA A 400 13.68 10.84 -31.64
C ALA A 400 15.20 11.08 -31.49
N TYR A 401 15.95 11.04 -32.59
CA TYR A 401 17.38 11.31 -32.61
C TYR A 401 17.68 12.73 -32.12
N GLN A 402 16.96 13.74 -32.60
CA GLN A 402 17.09 15.12 -32.12
C GLN A 402 16.85 15.20 -30.61
N THR A 403 15.79 14.56 -30.12
CA THR A 403 15.46 14.56 -28.68
C THR A 403 16.57 13.95 -27.83
N PHE A 404 17.16 12.83 -28.26
CA PHE A 404 18.31 12.24 -27.57
C PHE A 404 19.55 13.13 -27.66
N ASN A 405 19.91 13.59 -28.85
CA ASN A 405 21.12 14.38 -29.08
C ASN A 405 21.10 15.70 -28.30
N ASP A 406 19.97 16.42 -28.31
CA ASP A 406 19.81 17.70 -27.62
C ASP A 406 19.92 17.58 -26.08
N ASN A 407 19.65 16.39 -25.54
CA ASN A 407 19.68 16.14 -24.11
C ASN A 407 20.87 15.26 -23.66
N PHE A 408 21.70 14.77 -24.58
CA PHE A 408 22.80 13.85 -24.28
C PHE A 408 23.76 14.44 -23.24
N VAL A 409 24.25 15.66 -23.45
CA VAL A 409 25.21 16.30 -22.54
C VAL A 409 24.67 16.41 -21.11
N LYS A 410 23.37 16.69 -20.96
CA LYS A 410 22.71 16.83 -19.65
C LYS A 410 22.49 15.48 -18.97
N HIS A 411 22.14 14.46 -19.74
CA HIS A 411 21.63 13.18 -19.23
C HIS A 411 22.59 12.00 -19.43
N CYS A 412 23.81 12.25 -19.92
CA CYS A 412 24.81 11.20 -20.18
C CYS A 412 25.23 10.41 -18.94
N GLY A 413 24.88 10.83 -17.72
CA GLY A 413 25.10 10.06 -16.49
C GLY A 413 23.97 9.09 -16.12
N ASN A 414 22.85 9.08 -16.84
CA ASN A 414 21.69 8.26 -16.51
C ASN A 414 21.65 6.96 -17.33
N ARG A 415 21.63 5.81 -16.65
CA ARG A 415 21.64 4.47 -17.28
C ARG A 415 20.48 4.26 -18.25
N CYS A 416 19.26 4.60 -17.83
CA CYS A 416 18.04 4.41 -18.63
C CYS A 416 18.12 5.23 -19.94
N PHE A 417 18.56 6.48 -19.84
CA PHE A 417 18.71 7.34 -21.01
C PHE A 417 19.73 6.80 -22.02
N LEU A 418 20.93 6.43 -21.56
CA LEU A 418 21.99 5.92 -22.45
C LEU A 418 21.60 4.61 -23.13
N VAL A 419 21.02 3.68 -22.38
CA VAL A 419 20.59 2.38 -22.91
C VAL A 419 19.53 2.60 -24.00
N ASN A 420 18.50 3.42 -23.73
CA ASN A 420 17.48 3.72 -24.73
C ASN A 420 18.05 4.45 -25.96
N TYR A 421 19.00 5.39 -25.77
CA TYR A 421 19.62 6.08 -26.89
C TYR A 421 20.44 5.12 -27.77
N PHE A 422 21.25 4.27 -27.15
CA PHE A 422 22.06 3.28 -27.87
C PHE A 422 21.18 2.28 -28.63
N TYR A 423 20.19 1.68 -27.98
CA TYR A 423 19.28 0.73 -28.64
C TYR A 423 18.45 1.37 -29.75
N PHE A 424 18.04 2.63 -29.58
CA PHE A 424 17.38 3.38 -30.65
C PHE A 424 18.25 3.42 -31.91
N VAL A 425 19.51 3.85 -31.81
CA VAL A 425 20.40 3.96 -32.97
C VAL A 425 20.78 2.58 -33.52
N LEU A 426 20.96 1.58 -32.65
CA LEU A 426 21.25 0.20 -33.03
C LEU A 426 20.15 -0.39 -33.92
N GLU A 427 18.88 -0.20 -33.55
CA GLU A 427 17.75 -0.74 -34.29
C GLU A 427 17.43 0.00 -35.59
N GLN A 428 17.89 1.25 -35.77
CA GLN A 428 17.66 1.98 -37.03
C GLN A 428 18.37 1.32 -38.23
N GLN A 429 19.39 0.49 -38.00
CA GLN A 429 20.14 -0.33 -38.99
C GLN A 429 20.65 0.39 -40.26
N SER A 430 20.47 1.70 -40.36
CA SER A 430 20.62 2.46 -41.61
C SER A 430 21.96 3.20 -41.70
N ASP A 431 22.71 3.32 -40.60
CA ASP A 431 23.95 4.09 -40.57
C ASP A 431 24.95 3.56 -39.51
N GLU A 432 25.88 2.70 -39.96
CA GLU A 432 26.97 2.14 -39.13
C GLU A 432 27.85 3.23 -38.49
N SER A 433 27.96 4.40 -39.11
CA SER A 433 28.82 5.51 -38.63
C SER A 433 28.17 6.29 -37.49
N LYS A 434 26.84 6.47 -37.53
CA LYS A 434 26.10 7.09 -36.43
C LYS A 434 26.17 6.25 -35.17
N LEU A 435 25.97 4.94 -35.27
CA LEU A 435 26.03 4.03 -34.13
C LEU A 435 27.43 4.03 -33.48
N PHE A 436 28.49 4.02 -34.30
CA PHE A 436 29.86 4.10 -33.81
C PHE A 436 30.13 5.43 -33.09
N THR A 437 29.59 6.54 -33.61
CA THR A 437 29.73 7.86 -32.99
C THR A 437 29.04 7.90 -31.63
N VAL A 438 27.79 7.43 -31.54
CA VAL A 438 27.04 7.39 -30.28
C VAL A 438 27.74 6.50 -29.25
N TRP A 439 28.20 5.31 -29.66
CA TRP A 439 28.98 4.44 -28.76
C TRP A 439 30.24 5.14 -28.25
N LYS A 440 30.99 5.80 -29.13
CA LYS A 440 32.20 6.55 -28.76
C LYS A 440 31.89 7.66 -27.75
N ASP A 441 30.81 8.40 -27.96
CA ASP A 441 30.38 9.47 -27.06
C ASP A 441 29.97 8.91 -25.69
N ILE A 442 29.28 7.77 -25.66
CA ILE A 442 28.96 7.07 -24.40
C ILE A 442 30.24 6.69 -23.67
N VAL A 443 31.20 6.04 -24.32
CA VAL A 443 32.44 5.58 -23.66
C VAL A 443 33.28 6.75 -23.15
N SER A 444 33.40 7.83 -23.94
CA SER A 444 34.30 8.94 -23.65
C SER A 444 33.70 10.02 -22.72
N GLN A 445 32.38 10.25 -22.78
CA GLN A 445 31.74 11.39 -22.09
C GLN A 445 30.86 10.98 -20.91
N SER A 446 30.32 9.76 -20.88
CA SER A 446 29.37 9.35 -19.84
C SER A 446 30.06 9.02 -18.50
N PRO A 447 29.60 9.53 -17.34
CA PRO A 447 30.13 9.16 -16.03
C PRO A 447 29.59 7.82 -15.47
N VAL A 448 28.91 6.97 -16.27
CA VAL A 448 28.34 5.70 -15.78
C VAL A 448 29.38 4.62 -15.52
N ASP A 449 28.94 3.62 -14.76
CA ASP A 449 29.67 2.41 -14.37
C ASP A 449 30.33 1.71 -15.58
N PRO A 450 31.64 1.37 -15.51
CA PRO A 450 32.33 0.62 -16.55
C PRO A 450 31.65 -0.70 -16.96
N VAL A 451 30.93 -1.36 -16.04
CA VAL A 451 30.17 -2.58 -16.34
C VAL A 451 29.10 -2.31 -17.38
N LEU A 452 28.34 -1.21 -17.25
CA LEU A 452 27.31 -0.84 -18.22
C LEU A 452 27.92 -0.53 -19.60
N ILE A 453 29.05 0.17 -19.62
CA ILE A 453 29.76 0.47 -20.87
C ILE A 453 30.25 -0.82 -21.53
N ALA A 454 30.77 -1.76 -20.75
CA ALA A 454 31.19 -3.07 -21.26
C ALA A 454 30.01 -3.86 -21.84
N ASP A 455 28.85 -3.85 -21.18
CA ASP A 455 27.65 -4.55 -21.66
C ASP A 455 27.11 -3.92 -22.97
N ILE A 456 27.01 -2.59 -23.04
CA ILE A 456 26.66 -1.87 -24.27
C ILE A 456 27.66 -2.21 -25.40
N SER A 457 28.95 -2.25 -25.08
CA SER A 457 30.01 -2.55 -26.05
C SER A 457 29.95 -3.99 -26.55
N ARG A 458 29.61 -4.97 -25.69
CA ARG A 458 29.40 -6.36 -26.10
C ARG A 458 28.20 -6.51 -27.03
N VAL A 459 27.07 -5.91 -26.69
CA VAL A 459 25.89 -5.88 -27.57
C VAL A 459 26.24 -5.24 -28.93
N TYR A 460 27.06 -4.18 -28.92
CA TYR A 460 27.52 -3.57 -30.16
C TYR A 460 28.42 -4.50 -30.98
N MET A 461 29.39 -5.17 -30.35
CA MET A 461 30.28 -6.14 -30.99
C MET A 461 29.51 -7.28 -31.65
N ASP A 462 28.52 -7.85 -30.94
CA ASP A 462 27.67 -8.92 -31.48
C ASP A 462 26.90 -8.44 -32.71
N HIS A 463 26.35 -7.22 -32.68
CA HIS A 463 25.70 -6.62 -33.83
C HIS A 463 26.63 -6.42 -35.02
N LEU A 464 27.86 -5.93 -34.79
CA LEU A 464 28.84 -5.71 -35.86
C LEU A 464 29.22 -7.02 -36.57
N LEU A 465 29.26 -8.15 -35.85
CA LEU A 465 29.51 -9.48 -36.43
C LEU A 465 28.40 -9.94 -37.39
N THR A 466 27.21 -9.36 -37.32
CA THR A 466 26.12 -9.67 -38.27
C THR A 466 26.26 -8.93 -39.60
N SER A 467 27.07 -7.87 -39.66
CA SER A 467 27.30 -7.09 -40.88
C SER A 467 28.42 -7.71 -41.74
N SER A 468 28.22 -7.73 -43.06
CA SER A 468 29.25 -8.13 -44.03
C SER A 468 30.18 -6.96 -44.43
N SER A 469 30.02 -5.79 -43.82
CA SER A 469 30.76 -4.56 -44.14
C SER A 469 32.19 -4.60 -43.58
N PRO A 470 33.23 -4.30 -44.39
CA PRO A 470 34.58 -4.11 -43.87
C PRO A 470 34.69 -2.97 -42.85
N LEU A 471 33.81 -1.97 -42.93
CA LEU A 471 33.72 -0.88 -41.96
C LEU A 471 33.25 -1.38 -40.60
N ALA A 472 32.28 -2.31 -40.58
CA ALA A 472 31.81 -2.93 -39.34
C ALA A 472 32.93 -3.72 -38.64
N MET A 473 33.76 -4.45 -39.38
CA MET A 473 34.92 -5.15 -38.80
C MET A 473 35.98 -4.19 -38.27
N LYS A 474 36.18 -3.03 -38.93
CA LYS A 474 37.04 -1.96 -38.41
C LYS A 474 36.51 -1.39 -37.10
N HIS A 475 35.21 -1.14 -37.02
CA HIS A 475 34.57 -0.69 -35.77
C HIS A 475 34.67 -1.78 -34.69
N TYR A 476 34.49 -3.05 -35.03
CA TYR A 476 34.59 -4.16 -34.08
C TYR A 476 35.96 -4.18 -33.41
N MET A 477 37.04 -4.10 -34.20
CA MET A 477 38.40 -4.05 -33.66
C MET A 477 38.63 -2.84 -32.74
N ALA A 478 38.03 -1.69 -33.04
CA ALA A 478 38.12 -0.51 -32.18
C ALA A 478 37.34 -0.69 -30.86
N VAL A 479 36.14 -1.27 -30.92
CA VAL A 479 35.31 -1.54 -29.74
C VAL A 479 35.95 -2.59 -28.84
N ASP A 480 36.53 -3.65 -29.42
CA ASP A 480 37.25 -4.70 -28.71
C ASP A 480 38.48 -4.14 -27.98
N ALA A 481 39.26 -3.28 -28.65
CA ALA A 481 40.43 -2.63 -28.05
C ALA A 481 40.07 -1.77 -26.81
N GLU A 482 38.93 -1.08 -26.85
CA GLU A 482 38.44 -0.26 -25.74
C GLU A 482 37.79 -1.10 -24.61
N THR A 483 37.22 -2.25 -24.94
CA THR A 483 36.44 -3.08 -24.00
C THR A 483 37.27 -4.17 -23.34
N ASN A 484 37.98 -4.95 -24.15
CA ASN A 484 38.73 -6.14 -23.74
C ASN A 484 40.25 -5.91 -23.73
N GLY A 485 40.74 -4.90 -24.46
CA GLY A 485 42.16 -4.55 -24.51
C GLY A 485 42.72 -4.05 -23.16
N PRO A 486 44.04 -4.09 -22.95
CA PRO A 486 44.68 -3.49 -21.78
C PRO A 486 44.48 -1.96 -21.76
N LEU A 487 44.49 -1.33 -20.58
CA LEU A 487 44.19 0.11 -20.46
C LEU A 487 45.08 1.02 -21.35
N ILE A 488 46.28 0.57 -21.70
CA ILE A 488 47.18 1.31 -22.60
C ILE A 488 46.62 1.47 -24.03
N THR A 489 45.79 0.53 -24.50
CA THR A 489 45.15 0.56 -25.82
C THR A 489 43.78 1.22 -25.80
N ARG A 490 43.28 1.62 -24.62
CA ARG A 490 41.96 2.24 -24.42
C ARG A 490 42.03 3.75 -24.51
N HIS A 491 42.02 4.29 -25.72
CA HIS A 491 42.13 5.72 -26.00
C HIS A 491 40.94 6.53 -25.47
N LEU A 492 39.71 6.00 -25.61
CA LEU A 492 38.50 6.69 -25.14
C LEU A 492 38.44 6.77 -23.62
N TRP A 493 38.85 5.69 -22.94
CA TRP A 493 38.97 5.70 -21.48
C TRP A 493 40.04 6.64 -20.97
N LYS A 494 41.18 6.74 -21.67
CA LYS A 494 42.22 7.74 -21.34
C LYS A 494 41.73 9.17 -21.49
N GLN A 495 40.96 9.45 -22.54
CA GLN A 495 40.34 10.76 -22.73
C GLN A 495 39.40 11.11 -21.56
N LYS A 496 38.65 10.11 -21.05
CA LYS A 496 37.75 10.25 -19.91
C LYS A 496 38.46 10.44 -18.56
N LEU A 497 39.58 9.74 -18.34
CA LEU A 497 40.33 9.76 -17.08
C LEU A 497 41.33 10.92 -16.96
N GLY A 498 41.64 11.61 -18.06
CA GLY A 498 42.51 12.79 -18.09
C GLY A 498 44.01 12.48 -18.18
N SER A 499 44.82 13.52 -18.39
CA SER A 499 46.25 13.44 -18.78
C SER A 499 47.19 12.78 -17.76
N ASN A 500 46.84 12.77 -16.47
CA ASN A 500 47.67 12.16 -15.41
C ASN A 500 47.53 10.64 -15.30
N THR A 501 46.62 10.02 -16.06
CA THR A 501 46.33 8.58 -16.00
C THR A 501 47.51 7.74 -16.48
N GLU A 502 48.19 8.16 -17.55
CA GLU A 502 49.36 7.44 -18.07
C GLU A 502 50.53 7.46 -17.09
N LEU A 503 50.73 8.59 -16.39
CA LEU A 503 51.77 8.73 -15.37
C LEU A 503 51.51 7.81 -14.17
N ARG A 504 50.25 7.70 -13.72
CA ARG A 504 49.85 6.80 -12.62
C ARG A 504 50.02 5.32 -12.98
N LEU A 505 49.62 4.92 -14.18
CA LEU A 505 49.79 3.53 -14.65
C LEU A 505 51.25 3.14 -14.83
N TRP A 506 52.10 4.10 -15.20
CA TRP A 506 53.55 3.89 -15.35
C TRP A 506 54.25 3.74 -13.99
N LEU A 507 53.77 4.46 -12.95
CA LEU A 507 54.24 4.33 -11.58
C LEU A 507 53.78 3.02 -10.90
N GLU A 508 52.64 2.47 -11.31
CA GLU A 508 52.03 1.23 -10.76
C GLU A 508 52.28 -0.02 -11.61
N ASN A 509 53.46 -0.14 -12.25
CA ASN A 509 53.88 -1.31 -13.05
C ASN A 509 52.84 -1.81 -14.08
N GLY A 510 51.98 -0.92 -14.60
CA GLY A 510 50.99 -1.26 -15.62
C GLY A 510 49.78 -2.05 -15.15
N HIS A 511 49.54 -2.21 -13.84
CA HIS A 511 48.33 -2.87 -13.33
C HIS A 511 47.27 -1.83 -12.93
N PRO A 512 46.05 -1.86 -13.51
CA PRO A 512 45.00 -0.92 -13.10
C PRO A 512 44.37 -1.36 -11.77
N GLY A 513 44.73 -0.69 -10.67
CA GLY A 513 43.83 -0.52 -9.53
C GLY A 513 43.67 -1.65 -8.51
N VAL A 514 44.72 -2.42 -8.19
CA VAL A 514 44.77 -3.20 -6.94
C VAL A 514 46.16 -3.03 -6.32
N GLU A 515 46.25 -2.44 -5.13
CA GLU A 515 47.44 -2.55 -4.29
C GLU A 515 47.68 -4.05 -4.01
N VAL A 516 48.61 -4.66 -4.73
CA VAL A 516 49.19 -5.94 -4.34
C VAL A 516 50.53 -5.61 -3.69
N ASP A 517 50.52 -5.46 -2.37
CA ASP A 517 51.75 -5.51 -1.57
C ASP A 517 52.50 -6.82 -1.92
N PRO A 518 53.67 -6.78 -2.59
CA PRO A 518 54.34 -7.97 -3.10
C PRO A 518 54.86 -8.91 -2.02
N LEU A 519 54.77 -8.53 -0.73
CA LEU A 519 55.36 -9.29 0.37
C LEU A 519 54.34 -10.00 1.28
N SER A 520 53.04 -9.73 1.16
CA SER A 520 52.02 -10.31 2.06
C SER A 520 51.55 -11.73 1.69
N LYS A 521 51.82 -12.21 0.46
CA LYS A 521 51.36 -13.54 -0.01
C LYS A 521 52.41 -14.66 0.01
N ARG A 522 53.56 -14.45 0.67
CA ARG A 522 54.63 -15.47 0.76
C ARG A 522 54.91 -16.02 2.15
N ASN A 523 53.99 -15.86 3.11
CA ASN A 523 54.08 -16.58 4.38
C ASN A 523 52.79 -17.31 4.74
N PRO A 524 52.71 -18.65 4.60
CA PRO A 524 51.50 -19.43 4.89
C PRO A 524 51.19 -19.60 6.39
N SER A 525 51.83 -18.85 7.28
CA SER A 525 51.66 -19.00 8.74
C SER A 525 50.79 -17.92 9.42
N LYS A 526 49.95 -17.20 8.67
CA LYS A 526 48.97 -16.25 9.24
C LYS A 526 47.55 -16.48 8.70
N ASN A 527 47.11 -17.73 8.73
CA ASN A 527 45.72 -17.99 9.13
C ASN A 527 45.71 -17.98 10.68
N TYR A 528 44.62 -17.50 11.28
CA TYR A 528 44.37 -17.37 12.72
C TYR A 528 44.84 -16.06 13.39
N ASN A 529 43.93 -15.08 13.36
CA ASN A 529 43.61 -14.05 14.38
C ASN A 529 43.36 -12.66 13.74
N GLU A 530 42.07 -12.33 13.62
CA GLU A 530 41.32 -11.04 13.71
C GLU A 530 42.05 -9.67 13.81
N PRO A 531 41.37 -8.49 13.70
CA PRO A 531 40.02 -8.17 13.18
C PRO A 531 40.01 -6.99 12.16
N MET A 532 38.82 -6.73 11.58
CA MET A 532 38.51 -5.52 10.79
C MET A 532 38.70 -4.23 11.60
N THR A 533 39.38 -3.23 11.01
CA THR A 533 39.19 -1.81 11.37
C THR A 533 39.23 -0.91 10.14
N ARG A 534 38.16 -0.12 9.99
CA ARG A 534 38.06 1.09 9.15
C ARG A 534 39.11 2.14 9.54
N ASN A 535 39.55 2.96 8.58
CA ASN A 535 39.75 4.42 8.70
C ASN A 535 40.17 4.95 7.31
N VAL A 536 39.41 5.85 6.67
CA VAL A 536 39.31 7.30 6.94
C VAL A 536 40.64 8.01 6.70
N SER A 537 40.70 8.70 5.56
CA SER A 537 41.18 10.07 5.40
C SER A 537 40.66 10.63 4.08
#